data_AF-A0A182SIC8-F1
#
_entry.id   AF-A0A182SIC8-F1
#
_cell.length_a   1.000
_cell.length_b   1.000
_cell.length_c   1.000
_cell.angle_alpha   90.00
_cell.angle_beta   90.00
_cell.angle_gamma   90.00
#
_symmetry.space_group_name_H-M   'P 1'
#
loop_
_entity.id
_entity.type
_entity.pdbx_description
1 polymer ?
#
loop_
_entity_poly.entity_id
_entity_poly.type
_entity_poly.pdbx_seq_one_letter_code
_entity_poly.pdbx_strand_id
1 'polypeptide(L)'
;MPMIHWTRKLMERGTSQPWQQVLQEVIGEGRLDGSALREFFRPLEEWLRNENLRNNEYVGWIYDGDYCKHSIETANLQVFGGFYNVAVELQLTSWLVLTISCLIGALVHHHQLR
;
A
#
# COMPACT_ATOMS: atom_id res chain seq x y z
N MET A 1 13.00 -10.98 -39.89
CA MET A 1 14.28 -10.97 -39.13
C MET A 1 14.48 -12.35 -38.52
N PRO A 2 15.63 -13.02 -38.70
CA PRO A 2 15.86 -14.33 -38.12
C PRO A 2 16.13 -14.20 -36.62
N MET A 3 15.22 -14.67 -35.77
CA MET A 3 15.27 -14.49 -34.30
C MET A 3 16.53 -15.04 -33.61
N ILE A 4 17.29 -15.95 -34.22
CA ILE A 4 18.35 -16.68 -33.52
C ILE A 4 19.60 -15.82 -33.22
N HIS A 5 19.88 -14.78 -34.01
CA HIS A 5 21.17 -14.07 -33.91
C HIS A 5 21.22 -13.01 -32.80
N TRP A 6 20.10 -12.36 -32.48
CA TRP A 6 20.07 -11.25 -31.51
C TRP A 6 20.16 -11.75 -30.06
N THR A 7 19.56 -12.90 -29.73
CA THR A 7 19.60 -13.48 -28.39
C THR A 7 21.02 -13.85 -27.99
N ARG A 8 21.81 -14.40 -28.92
CA ARG A 8 23.24 -14.68 -28.68
C ARG A 8 24.01 -13.39 -28.37
N LYS A 9 23.82 -12.34 -29.18
CA LYS A 9 24.46 -11.03 -29.02
C LYS A 9 24.11 -10.36 -27.68
N LEU A 10 22.90 -10.56 -27.19
CA LEU A 10 22.48 -10.08 -25.87
C LEU A 10 23.14 -10.87 -24.75
N MET A 11 23.07 -12.21 -24.82
CA MET A 11 23.54 -13.09 -23.75
C MET A 11 25.08 -13.15 -23.64
N GLU A 12 25.82 -12.97 -24.73
CA GLU A 12 27.30 -12.96 -24.72
C GLU A 12 27.88 -11.81 -23.88
N ARG A 13 27.13 -10.73 -23.66
CA ARG A 13 27.58 -9.57 -22.87
C ARG A 13 27.63 -9.86 -21.36
N GLY A 14 26.80 -10.79 -20.87
CA GLY A 14 26.74 -11.13 -19.44
C GLY A 14 26.63 -9.89 -18.56
N THR A 15 27.52 -9.76 -17.57
CA THR A 15 27.59 -8.61 -16.64
C THR A 15 28.64 -7.56 -17.04
N SER A 16 29.28 -7.69 -18.21
CA SER A 16 30.38 -6.81 -18.63
C SER A 16 29.94 -5.39 -18.99
N GLN A 17 28.66 -5.18 -19.28
CA GLN A 17 28.07 -3.90 -19.66
C GLN A 17 26.74 -3.68 -18.91
N PRO A 18 26.35 -2.42 -18.62
CA PRO A 18 25.03 -2.12 -18.09
C PRO A 18 23.92 -2.64 -19.00
N TRP A 19 22.92 -3.29 -18.42
CA TRP A 19 21.84 -3.96 -19.17
C TRP A 19 21.09 -3.02 -20.12
N GLN A 20 20.96 -1.73 -19.78
CA GLN A 20 20.31 -0.73 -20.64
C GLN A 20 21.06 -0.53 -21.96
N GLN A 21 22.40 -0.53 -21.92
CA GLN A 21 23.24 -0.35 -23.11
C GLN A 21 23.15 -1.58 -24.00
N VAL A 22 23.22 -2.78 -23.41
CA VAL A 22 23.09 -4.04 -24.13
C VAL A 22 21.73 -4.14 -24.82
N LEU A 23 20.63 -3.77 -24.15
CA LEU A 23 19.31 -3.75 -24.77
C LEU A 23 19.25 -2.73 -25.92
N GLN A 24 19.74 -1.51 -25.72
CA GLN A 24 19.78 -0.49 -26.78
C GLN A 24 20.55 -0.98 -28.03
N GLU A 25 21.68 -1.69 -27.85
CA GLU A 25 22.51 -2.22 -28.94
C GLU A 25 21.88 -3.40 -29.71
N VAL A 26 20.97 -4.13 -29.08
CA VAL A 26 20.41 -5.39 -29.63
C VAL A 26 18.98 -5.22 -30.12
N ILE A 27 18.13 -4.58 -29.32
CA ILE A 27 16.70 -4.42 -29.60
C ILE A 27 16.34 -2.99 -30.00
N GLY A 28 17.26 -2.01 -29.88
CA GLY A 28 16.99 -0.61 -30.21
C GLY A 28 16.31 0.18 -29.09
N GLU A 29 15.97 -0.48 -27.98
CA GLU A 29 15.31 0.10 -26.81
C GLU A 29 16.18 -0.09 -25.56
N GLY A 30 16.61 1.00 -24.92
CA GLY A 30 17.38 0.96 -23.66
C GLY A 30 16.53 0.96 -22.39
N ARG A 31 15.20 0.93 -22.51
CA ARG A 31 14.23 1.00 -21.40
C ARG A 31 13.33 -0.23 -21.38
N LEU A 32 12.88 -0.60 -20.19
CA LEU A 32 11.85 -1.62 -20.03
C LEU A 32 10.49 -1.04 -20.44
N ASP A 33 9.83 -1.71 -21.38
CA ASP A 33 8.48 -1.39 -21.83
C ASP A 33 7.55 -2.59 -21.61
N GLY A 34 6.46 -2.36 -20.88
CA GLY A 34 5.43 -3.36 -20.60
C GLY A 34 4.38 -3.50 -21.72
N SER A 35 4.46 -2.68 -22.78
CA SER A 35 3.50 -2.66 -23.87
C SER A 35 3.32 -4.01 -24.55
N ALA A 36 4.42 -4.73 -24.83
CA ALA A 36 4.37 -6.04 -25.47
C ALA A 36 3.62 -7.08 -24.61
N LEU A 37 3.77 -7.02 -23.29
CA LEU A 37 3.04 -7.90 -22.36
C LEU A 37 1.55 -7.54 -22.34
N ARG A 38 1.23 -6.24 -22.33
CA ARG A 38 -0.16 -5.75 -22.39
C ARG A 38 -0.82 -6.12 -23.71
N GLU A 39 -0.11 -6.02 -24.83
CA GLU A 39 -0.60 -6.40 -26.15
C GLU A 39 -0.89 -7.90 -26.22
N PHE A 40 0.02 -8.73 -25.71
CA PHE A 40 -0.16 -10.18 -25.64
C PHE A 40 -1.45 -10.57 -24.88
N PHE A 41 -1.72 -9.91 -23.74
CA PHE A 41 -2.90 -10.19 -22.91
C PHE A 41 -4.13 -9.34 -23.25
N ARG A 42 -4.06 -8.45 -24.25
CA ARG A 42 -5.15 -7.51 -24.58
C ARG A 42 -6.52 -8.18 -24.77
N PRO A 43 -6.65 -9.32 -25.50
CA PRO A 43 -7.95 -9.96 -25.67
C PRO A 43 -8.53 -10.49 -24.35
N LEU A 44 -7.67 -11.03 -23.48
CA LEU A 44 -8.08 -11.54 -22.17
C LEU A 44 -8.49 -10.39 -21.24
N GLU A 45 -7.75 -9.29 -21.26
CA GLU A 45 -8.08 -8.10 -20.46
C GLU A 45 -9.47 -7.55 -20.82
N GLU A 46 -9.78 -7.46 -22.12
CA GLU A 46 -11.08 -6.99 -22.60
C GLU A 46 -12.21 -7.93 -22.16
N TRP A 47 -12.00 -9.24 -22.28
CA TRP A 47 -12.96 -10.23 -21.82
C TRP A 47 -13.21 -10.15 -20.31
N LEU A 48 -12.16 -10.10 -19.49
CA LEU A 48 -12.26 -10.00 -18.03
C LEU A 48 -12.98 -8.73 -17.59
N ARG A 49 -12.74 -7.60 -18.28
CA ARG A 49 -13.41 -6.33 -18.00
C ARG A 49 -14.93 -6.46 -18.19
N ASN A 50 -15.34 -7.07 -19.30
CA ASN A 50 -16.77 -7.27 -19.61
C ASN A 50 -17.41 -8.25 -18.63
N GLU A 51 -16.72 -9.33 -18.28
CA GLU A 51 -17.23 -10.36 -17.39
C GLU A 51 -17.37 -9.86 -15.94
N ASN A 52 -16.39 -9.11 -15.43
CA ASN A 52 -16.48 -8.49 -14.11
C ASN A 52 -17.65 -7.50 -14.02
N LEU A 53 -17.90 -6.72 -15.08
CA LEU A 53 -19.06 -5.81 -15.14
C LEU A 53 -20.38 -6.58 -15.17
N ARG A 54 -20.45 -7.67 -15.94
CA ARG A 54 -21.63 -8.54 -16.04
C ARG A 54 -22.01 -9.16 -14.70
N ASN A 55 -21.01 -9.58 -13.92
CA ASN A 55 -21.19 -10.23 -12.62
C ASN A 55 -21.17 -9.23 -11.45
N ASN A 56 -20.98 -7.94 -11.72
CA ASN A 56 -20.88 -6.88 -10.73
C ASN A 56 -19.78 -7.14 -9.67
N GLU A 57 -18.63 -7.63 -10.14
CA GLU A 57 -17.46 -7.96 -9.32
C GLU A 57 -16.72 -6.71 -8.87
N TYR A 58 -16.23 -6.73 -7.62
CA TYR A 58 -15.36 -5.69 -7.10
C TYR A 58 -13.91 -5.95 -7.51
N VAL A 59 -13.31 -5.01 -8.25
CA VAL A 59 -11.90 -5.10 -8.67
C VAL A 59 -11.01 -4.38 -7.66
N GLY A 60 -10.21 -5.16 -6.93
CA GLY A 60 -9.30 -4.67 -5.90
C GLY A 60 -9.41 -5.51 -4.64
N TRP A 61 -8.82 -5.03 -3.56
CA TRP A 61 -8.90 -5.64 -2.23
C TRP A 61 -9.22 -4.57 -1.21
N ILE A 62 -10.09 -4.91 -0.25
CA ILE A 62 -10.34 -4.09 0.92
C ILE A 62 -9.26 -4.44 1.94
N TYR A 63 -8.54 -3.44 2.43
CA TYR A 63 -7.55 -3.64 3.49
C TYR A 63 -8.28 -3.91 4.81
N ASP A 64 -8.14 -5.11 5.38
CA ASP A 64 -8.80 -5.50 6.62
C ASP A 64 -7.98 -5.22 7.89
N GLY A 65 -6.71 -4.79 7.74
CA GLY A 65 -5.84 -4.44 8.86
C GLY A 65 -5.35 -5.59 9.74
N ASP A 66 -5.82 -6.82 9.52
CA ASP A 66 -5.62 -7.95 10.45
C ASP A 66 -4.63 -9.00 9.95
N TYR A 67 -4.14 -8.91 8.71
CA TYR A 67 -3.15 -9.87 8.19
C TYR A 67 -1.84 -9.90 8.98
N CYS A 68 -1.45 -8.80 9.63
CA CYS A 68 -0.28 -8.77 10.51
C CYS A 68 -0.58 -9.36 11.90
N LYS A 69 -1.84 -9.32 12.35
CA LYS A 69 -2.28 -9.80 13.66
C LYS A 69 -2.21 -11.32 13.75
N HIS A 70 -2.66 -12.02 12.70
CA HIS A 70 -2.70 -13.49 12.68
C HIS A 70 -1.31 -14.13 12.64
N SER A 71 -0.35 -13.53 11.91
CA SER A 71 1.03 -14.02 11.84
C SER A 71 1.83 -13.75 13.12
N ILE A 72 1.54 -12.66 13.83
CA ILE A 72 2.13 -12.32 15.13
C ILE A 72 1.59 -13.22 16.25
N GLU A 73 0.28 -13.47 16.28
CA GLU A 73 -0.38 -14.33 17.28
C GLU A 73 0.09 -15.79 17.14
N THR A 74 0.21 -16.31 15.92
CA THR A 74 0.67 -17.69 15.66
C THR A 74 2.15 -17.88 16.00
N ALA A 75 2.96 -16.84 15.87
CA ALA A 75 4.39 -16.87 16.20
C ALA A 75 4.69 -16.57 17.69
N ASN A 76 3.66 -16.30 18.51
CA ASN A 76 3.79 -15.88 19.91
C ASN A 76 4.76 -14.70 20.11
N LEU A 77 4.82 -13.79 19.13
CA LEU A 77 5.66 -12.60 19.19
C LEU A 77 4.89 -11.49 19.90
N GLN A 78 5.47 -10.89 20.95
CA GLN A 78 4.90 -9.68 21.55
C GLN A 78 5.28 -8.48 20.69
N VAL A 79 4.33 -7.96 19.92
CA VAL A 79 4.52 -6.70 19.19
C VAL A 79 3.98 -5.55 20.04
N PHE A 80 4.90 -4.81 20.66
CA PHE A 80 4.60 -3.51 21.25
C PHE A 80 4.49 -2.47 20.12
N GLY A 81 3.27 -2.16 19.71
CA GLY A 81 2.99 -1.15 18.67
C GLY A 81 1.52 -1.21 18.25
N GLY A 82 0.70 -0.33 18.84
CA GLY A 82 -0.75 -0.39 18.82
C GLY A 82 -1.44 0.01 17.52
N PHE A 83 -2.78 0.06 17.61
CA PHE A 83 -3.73 0.41 16.56
C PHE A 83 -3.37 1.72 15.85
N TYR A 84 -3.00 1.62 14.57
CA TYR A 84 -2.85 2.79 13.71
C TYR A 84 -4.25 3.26 13.27
N ASN A 85 -4.60 4.49 13.67
CA ASN A 85 -5.89 5.19 13.56
C ASN A 85 -6.88 5.06 14.74
N VAL A 86 -6.40 5.00 15.98
CA VAL A 86 -7.20 5.55 17.10
C VAL A 86 -6.55 6.85 17.55
N ALA A 87 -6.81 7.92 16.80
CA ALA A 87 -6.85 9.22 17.45
C ALA A 87 -8.12 9.18 18.33
N VAL A 88 -7.96 9.04 19.65
CA VAL A 88 -9.06 9.35 20.56
C VAL A 88 -9.26 10.86 20.44
N GLU A 89 -10.10 11.28 19.50
CA GLU A 89 -10.60 12.64 19.48
C GLU A 89 -11.60 12.74 20.63
N LEU A 90 -11.10 13.03 21.84
CA LEU A 90 -11.93 13.50 22.93
C LEU A 90 -12.58 14.80 22.46
N GLN A 91 -13.80 14.72 21.93
CA GLN A 91 -14.65 15.89 21.77
C GLN A 91 -15.01 16.38 23.17
N LEU A 92 -14.09 17.12 23.78
CA LEU A 92 -14.35 17.93 24.95
C LEU A 92 -15.29 19.03 24.50
N THR A 93 -16.59 18.73 24.54
CA THR A 93 -17.61 19.75 24.34
C THR A 93 -17.35 20.89 25.32
N SER A 94 -17.51 22.14 24.87
CA SER A 94 -17.22 23.34 25.66
C SER A 94 -17.86 23.29 27.06
N TRP A 95 -19.03 22.63 27.18
CA TRP A 95 -19.73 22.45 28.45
C TRP A 95 -18.98 21.57 29.44
N LEU A 96 -18.31 20.50 29.01
CA LEU A 96 -17.54 19.64 29.91
C LEU A 96 -16.31 20.37 30.50
N VAL A 97 -15.68 21.24 29.72
CA VAL A 97 -14.55 22.05 30.20
C VAL A 97 -15.02 23.10 31.20
N LEU A 98 -16.17 23.74 30.93
CA LEU A 98 -16.75 24.74 31.83
C LEU A 98 -17.21 24.14 33.15
N THR A 99 -17.83 22.95 33.14
CA THR A 99 -18.27 22.29 34.38
C THR A 99 -17.08 21.88 35.24
N ILE A 100 -16.03 21.33 34.64
CA ILE A 100 -14.81 20.96 35.36
C ILE A 100 -14.13 22.20 35.96
N SER A 101 -14.05 23.30 35.21
CA SER A 101 -13.49 24.58 35.71
C SER A 101 -14.28 25.13 36.90
N CYS A 102 -15.62 25.11 36.83
CA CYS A 102 -16.48 25.55 37.93
C CYS A 102 -16.32 24.69 39.19
N LEU A 103 -16.27 23.36 39.04
CA LEU A 103 -16.10 22.44 40.17
C LEU A 103 -14.76 22.65 40.87
N ILE A 104 -13.68 22.80 40.10
CA ILE A 104 -12.36 23.09 40.66
C ILE A 104 -12.36 24.43 41.39
N GLY A 105 -12.96 25.47 40.80
CA GLY A 105 -13.10 26.77 41.45
C GLY A 105 -13.86 26.71 42.77
N ALA A 106 -14.97 25.96 42.83
CA ALA A 106 -15.75 25.77 44.05
C ALA A 106 -14.96 25.00 45.13
N LEU A 107 -14.17 24.00 44.73
CA LEU A 107 -13.34 23.20 45.63
C LEU A 107 -12.20 24.04 46.23
N VAL A 108 -11.55 24.87 45.42
CA VAL A 108 -10.52 25.81 45.88
C VAL A 108 -11.13 26.86 46.80
N HIS A 109 -12.29 27.43 46.44
CA HIS A 109 -12.97 28.39 47.28
C HIS A 109 -13.39 27.81 48.64
N HIS A 110 -13.92 26.57 48.65
CA HIS A 110 -14.25 25.86 49.87
C HIS A 110 -13.00 25.57 50.72
N HIS A 111 -11.86 25.26 50.10
CA HIS A 111 -10.59 25.06 50.81
C HIS A 111 -10.03 26.36 51.40
N GLN A 112 -10.27 27.52 50.78
CA GLN A 112 -9.82 28.83 51.30
C GLN A 112 -10.71 29.36 52.43
N LEU A 113 -11.95 28.87 52.55
CA LEU A 113 -12.88 29.22 53.63
C LEU A 113 -12.78 28.29 54.86
N ARG A 114 -11.87 27.31 54.83
CA ARG A 114 -11.58 26.40 55.95
C ARG A 114 -10.23 26.76 56.55
#